data_AF-A0A915NIJ5-F1
#
_entry.id   AF-A0A915NIJ5-F1
#
_cell.length_a   1.000
_cell.length_b   1.000
_cell.length_c   1.000
_cell.angle_alpha   90.00
_cell.angle_beta   90.00
_cell.angle_gamma   90.00
#
_symmetry.space_group_name_H-M   'P 1'
#
loop_
_entity.id
_entity.type
_entity.pdbx_description
1 polymer ?
#
loop_
_entity_poly.entity_id
_entity_poly.type
_entity_poly.pdbx_seq_one_letter_code
_entity_poly.pdbx_strand_id
1 'polypeptide(L)'
;MASSISSTSPKFIINENYKNNEFKNKIISILEDLKDELNSVAWIPKSNDLLSLNQTVDIANLLEEHYPILYNFRQFLLNDVRRWLMAMTGVQLGEKLALTGSRYSSGDCLLTHDDKLE
;
A
#
# COMPACT_ATOMS: atom_id res chain seq x y z
N MET A 1 19.38 35.04 -18.18
CA MET A 1 18.70 33.91 -18.84
C MET A 1 18.19 32.97 -17.76
N ALA A 2 16.93 33.10 -17.36
CA ALA A 2 16.31 32.18 -16.42
C ALA A 2 15.73 31.01 -17.22
N SER A 3 16.34 29.84 -17.12
CA SER A 3 15.83 28.61 -17.70
C SER A 3 14.61 28.16 -16.90
N SER A 4 13.42 28.32 -17.48
CA SER A 4 12.17 27.77 -16.97
C SER A 4 12.22 26.25 -16.98
N ILE A 5 12.39 25.65 -15.80
CA ILE A 5 12.24 24.21 -15.59
C ILE A 5 10.75 23.91 -15.68
N SER A 6 10.35 23.28 -16.78
CA SER A 6 9.01 22.73 -16.99
C SER A 6 8.74 21.66 -15.93
N SER A 7 8.05 22.02 -14.85
CA SER A 7 7.53 21.08 -13.86
C SER A 7 6.30 20.37 -14.44
N THR A 8 6.53 19.43 -15.35
CA THR A 8 5.48 18.48 -15.72
C THR A 8 5.34 17.49 -14.58
N SER A 9 4.38 17.75 -13.69
CA SER A 9 3.93 16.78 -12.70
C SER A 9 3.60 15.47 -13.41
N PRO A 10 4.07 14.31 -12.93
CA PRO A 10 3.72 13.03 -13.52
C PRO A 10 2.19 12.87 -13.52
N LYS A 11 1.57 12.91 -14.72
CA LYS A 11 0.17 12.54 -14.87
C LYS A 11 0.08 11.03 -14.68
N PHE A 12 -0.67 10.57 -13.68
CA PHE A 12 -1.06 9.18 -13.56
C PHE A 12 -1.93 8.82 -14.77
N ILE A 13 -1.34 8.22 -15.78
CA ILE A 13 -2.09 7.72 -16.95
C ILE A 13 -2.74 6.41 -16.52
N ILE A 14 -4.01 6.49 -16.12
CA ILE A 14 -4.85 5.31 -15.94
C ILE A 14 -5.07 4.71 -17.34
N ASN A 15 -4.46 3.55 -17.59
CA ASN A 15 -4.53 2.85 -18.87
C ASN A 15 -5.97 2.53 -19.27
N GLU A 16 -6.40 2.84 -20.49
CA GLU A 16 -7.75 2.57 -21.03
C GLU A 16 -8.17 1.09 -20.95
N ASN A 17 -7.23 0.16 -20.71
CA ASN A 17 -7.49 -1.27 -20.53
C ASN A 17 -8.46 -1.64 -19.39
N TYR A 18 -8.74 -0.74 -18.43
CA TYR A 18 -9.76 -0.97 -17.39
C TYR A 18 -11.20 -1.07 -17.93
N LYS A 19 -11.42 -0.73 -19.21
CA LYS A 19 -12.73 -0.87 -19.88
C LYS A 19 -13.06 -2.31 -20.28
N ASN A 20 -12.08 -3.23 -20.26
CA ASN A 20 -12.34 -4.65 -20.50
C ASN A 20 -12.93 -5.31 -19.25
N ASN A 21 -14.18 -5.78 -19.33
CA ASN A 21 -14.88 -6.43 -18.23
C ASN A 21 -14.16 -7.67 -17.69
N GLU A 22 -13.46 -8.43 -18.54
CA GLU A 22 -12.70 -9.60 -18.10
C GLU A 22 -11.52 -9.21 -17.22
N PHE A 23 -10.75 -8.21 -17.67
CA PHE A 23 -9.62 -7.68 -16.89
C PHE A 23 -10.09 -7.09 -15.56
N LYS A 24 -11.19 -6.30 -15.59
CA LYS A 24 -11.80 -5.74 -14.39
C LYS A 24 -12.23 -6.82 -13.39
N ASN A 25 -12.92 -7.87 -13.86
CA ASN A 25 -13.37 -8.97 -13.01
C ASN A 25 -12.18 -9.73 -12.39
N LYS A 26 -11.10 -9.92 -13.16
CA LYS A 26 -9.88 -10.55 -12.64
C LYS A 26 -9.23 -9.73 -11.52
N ILE A 27 -9.16 -8.40 -11.67
CA ILE A 27 -8.64 -7.52 -10.62
C ILE A 27 -9.52 -7.57 -9.37
N ILE A 28 -10.85 -7.57 -9.52
CA ILE A 28 -11.78 -7.69 -8.40
C ILE A 28 -11.54 -8.99 -7.63
N SER A 29 -11.44 -10.13 -8.33
CA SER A 29 -11.17 -11.44 -7.70
C SER A 29 -9.87 -11.43 -6.90
N ILE A 30 -8.78 -10.87 -7.45
CA ILE A 30 -7.49 -10.78 -6.74
C ILE A 30 -7.61 -9.90 -5.48
N LEU A 31 -8.38 -8.81 -5.55
CA LEU A 31 -8.59 -7.93 -4.40
C LEU A 31 -9.46 -8.58 -3.32
N GLU A 32 -10.42 -9.42 -3.71
CA GLU A 32 -11.22 -10.23 -2.78
C GLU A 32 -10.34 -11.26 -2.07
N ASP A 33 -9.52 -12.01 -2.81
CA ASP A 33 -8.57 -12.97 -2.24
C ASP A 33 -7.58 -12.30 -1.27
N LEU A 34 -7.04 -11.13 -1.65
CA LEU A 34 -6.14 -10.33 -0.80
C LEU A 34 -6.84 -9.87 0.49
N LYS A 35 -8.09 -9.41 0.37
CA LYS A 35 -8.89 -8.96 1.51
C LYS A 35 -9.18 -10.13 2.46
N ASP A 36 -9.54 -11.28 1.93
CA ASP A 36 -9.88 -12.45 2.74
C ASP A 36 -8.65 -12.99 3.47
N GLU A 37 -7.51 -13.06 2.80
CA GLU A 37 -6.24 -13.43 3.44
C GLU A 37 -5.84 -12.39 4.50
N LEU A 38 -5.96 -11.08 4.23
CA LEU A 38 -5.70 -10.02 5.22
C LEU A 38 -6.62 -10.12 6.45
N ASN A 39 -7.88 -10.50 6.25
CA ASN A 39 -8.82 -10.67 7.37
C ASN A 39 -8.48 -11.86 8.26
N SER A 40 -7.77 -12.86 7.74
CA SER A 40 -7.29 -14.02 8.51
C SER A 40 -6.07 -13.72 9.39
N VAL A 41 -5.39 -12.59 9.16
CA VAL A 41 -4.26 -12.13 9.98
C VAL A 41 -4.76 -11.67 11.36
N ALA A 42 -3.93 -11.85 12.39
CA ALA A 42 -4.21 -11.34 13.72
C ALA A 42 -4.26 -9.79 13.74
N TRP A 43 -5.33 -9.26 14.35
CA TRP A 43 -5.54 -7.82 14.53
C TRP A 43 -5.26 -7.44 15.98
N ILE A 44 -4.35 -6.51 16.18
CA ILE A 44 -3.92 -6.06 17.50
C ILE A 44 -4.47 -4.65 17.72
N PRO A 45 -5.23 -4.40 18.80
CA PRO A 45 -5.69 -3.06 19.12
C PRO A 45 -4.49 -2.17 19.45
N LYS A 46 -4.45 -0.98 18.83
CA LYS A 46 -3.51 0.08 19.13
C LYS A 46 -4.29 1.32 19.52
N SER A 47 -4.00 1.82 20.70
CA SER A 47 -4.60 3.03 21.21
C SER A 47 -3.55 3.84 21.96
N ASN A 48 -3.42 5.11 21.58
CA ASN A 48 -2.64 6.12 22.27
C ASN A 48 -3.34 7.48 22.11
N ASP A 49 -2.65 8.56 22.44
CA ASP A 49 -3.11 9.94 22.28
C ASP A 49 -3.36 10.34 20.81
N LEU A 50 -2.59 9.76 19.87
CA LEU A 50 -2.67 10.07 18.44
C LEU A 50 -3.70 9.21 17.68
N LEU A 51 -3.91 7.96 18.11
CA LEU A 51 -4.71 6.99 17.37
C LEU A 51 -5.49 6.01 18.25
N SER A 52 -6.57 5.48 17.70
CA SER A 52 -7.31 4.31 18.17
C SER A 52 -7.72 3.51 16.94
N LEU A 53 -7.16 2.33 16.73
CA LEU A 53 -7.48 1.42 15.62
C LEU A 53 -6.97 0.01 15.89
N ASN A 54 -7.33 -0.95 15.04
CA ASN A 54 -6.70 -2.27 15.04
C ASN A 54 -5.70 -2.38 13.89
N GLN A 55 -4.50 -2.91 14.16
CA GLN A 55 -3.45 -3.05 13.16
C GLN A 55 -2.91 -4.49 13.14
N THR A 56 -2.53 -4.99 11.97
CA THR A 56 -1.75 -6.22 11.88
C THR A 56 -0.32 -5.98 12.34
N VAL A 57 0.44 -7.06 12.57
CA VAL A 57 1.91 -6.97 12.52
C VAL A 57 2.37 -6.52 11.14
N ASP A 58 3.63 -6.10 11.00
CA ASP A 58 4.23 -5.86 9.69
C ASP A 58 4.09 -7.13 8.83
N ILE A 59 3.58 -6.98 7.61
CA ILE A 59 3.39 -8.06 6.65
C ILE A 59 4.73 -8.74 6.36
N ALA A 60 5.86 -8.04 6.49
CA ALA A 60 7.20 -8.62 6.40
C ALA A 60 7.47 -9.73 7.45
N ASN A 61 6.74 -9.75 8.56
CA ASN A 61 6.87 -10.74 9.63
C ASN A 61 5.89 -11.92 9.49
N LEU A 62 5.05 -11.93 8.45
CA LEU A 62 4.14 -13.04 8.17
C LEU A 62 4.89 -14.14 7.41
N LEU A 63 4.55 -15.40 7.68
CA LEU A 63 5.12 -16.54 6.98
C LEU A 63 4.45 -16.72 5.62
N GLU A 64 5.25 -16.74 4.55
CA GLU A 64 4.77 -16.90 3.16
C GLU A 64 3.91 -18.15 2.97
N GLU A 65 4.24 -19.26 3.64
CA GLU A 65 3.50 -20.52 3.55
C GLU A 65 2.05 -20.41 4.06
N HIS A 66 1.79 -19.50 5.00
CA HIS A 66 0.45 -19.26 5.54
C HIS A 66 -0.28 -18.09 4.86
N TYR A 67 0.47 -17.15 4.29
CA TYR A 67 -0.06 -15.91 3.73
C TYR A 67 0.55 -15.60 2.34
N PRO A 68 0.39 -16.50 1.35
CA PRO A 68 1.03 -16.36 0.05
C PRO A 68 0.54 -15.15 -0.75
N ILE A 69 -0.73 -14.74 -0.61
CA ILE A 69 -1.28 -13.62 -1.40
C ILE A 69 -0.71 -12.28 -0.91
N LEU A 70 -0.65 -12.08 0.40
CA LEU A 70 -0.05 -10.92 1.06
C LEU A 70 1.44 -10.84 0.80
N TYR A 71 2.13 -11.99 0.82
CA TYR A 71 3.54 -12.04 0.44
C TYR A 71 3.75 -11.59 -1.01
N ASN A 72 2.99 -12.15 -1.96
CA ASN A 72 3.07 -11.77 -3.37
C ASN A 72 2.71 -10.30 -3.59
N PHE A 73 1.70 -9.79 -2.90
CA PHE A 73 1.34 -8.37 -2.94
C PHE A 73 2.48 -7.48 -2.42
N ARG A 74 3.13 -7.87 -1.32
CA ARG A 74 4.32 -7.19 -0.80
C ARG A 74 5.46 -7.20 -1.83
N GLN A 75 5.70 -8.31 -2.50
CA GLN A 75 6.72 -8.41 -3.55
C GLN A 75 6.40 -7.50 -4.74
N PHE A 76 5.14 -7.44 -5.17
CA PHE A 76 4.70 -6.52 -6.22
C PHE A 76 4.98 -5.06 -5.85
N LEU A 77 4.67 -4.67 -4.61
CA LEU A 77 4.95 -3.31 -4.11
C LEU A 77 6.46 -3.00 -4.09
N LEU A 78 7.26 -3.94 -3.56
CA LEU A 78 8.70 -3.76 -3.38
C LEU A 78 9.49 -3.76 -4.70
N ASN A 79 9.02 -4.52 -5.69
CA ASN A 79 9.71 -4.70 -6.96
C ASN A 79 9.16 -3.76 -8.04
N ASP A 80 7.87 -3.87 -8.36
CA ASP A 80 7.31 -3.21 -9.53
C ASP A 80 6.90 -1.77 -9.21
N VAL A 81 6.10 -1.59 -8.15
CA VAL A 81 5.62 -0.27 -7.74
C VAL A 81 6.78 0.61 -7.29
N ARG A 82 7.75 0.06 -6.55
CA ARG A 82 8.94 0.81 -6.14
C ARG A 82 9.74 1.34 -7.33
N ARG A 83 10.06 0.48 -8.31
CA ARG A 83 10.81 0.88 -9.52
C ARG A 83 10.04 1.93 -10.30
N TRP A 84 8.73 1.75 -10.43
CA TRP A 84 7.87 2.72 -11.09
C TRP A 84 7.83 4.07 -10.35
N LEU A 85 7.70 4.09 -9.02
CA LEU A 85 7.74 5.32 -8.22
C LEU A 85 9.07 6.04 -8.34
N MET A 86 10.19 5.31 -8.31
CA MET A 86 11.52 5.90 -8.50
C MET A 86 11.66 6.54 -9.88
N ALA A 87 11.19 5.86 -10.94
CA ALA A 87 11.24 6.39 -12.30
C ALA A 87 10.36 7.65 -12.47
N MET A 88 9.20 7.70 -11.80
CA MET A 88 8.25 8.80 -11.93
C MET A 88 8.60 10.02 -11.07
N THR A 89 9.23 9.81 -9.91
CA THR A 89 9.51 10.88 -8.93
C THR A 89 10.96 11.34 -8.93
N GLY A 90 11.89 10.52 -9.45
CA GLY A 90 13.33 10.75 -9.33
C GLY A 90 13.88 10.54 -7.92
N VAL A 91 13.05 10.12 -6.96
CA VAL A 91 13.46 9.85 -5.58
C VAL A 91 14.03 8.43 -5.49
N GLN A 92 15.20 8.29 -4.89
CA GLN A 92 15.79 6.99 -4.61
C GLN A 92 15.12 6.36 -3.39
N LEU A 93 14.34 5.29 -3.59
CA LEU A 93 13.71 4.54 -2.51
C LEU A 93 14.63 3.41 -2.03
N GLY A 94 14.60 3.09 -0.74
CA GLY A 94 15.32 1.95 -0.16
C GLY A 94 14.66 0.60 -0.50
N GLU A 95 15.27 -0.49 -0.03
CA GLU A 95 14.74 -1.87 -0.20
C GLU A 95 13.88 -2.34 0.97
N LYS A 96 13.78 -1.52 2.01
CA LYS A 96 12.90 -1.78 3.15
C LYS A 96 11.49 -1.32 2.80
N LEU A 97 10.54 -2.24 2.88
CA LEU A 97 9.11 -1.97 2.79
C LEU A 97 8.47 -2.32 4.14
N ALA A 98 8.00 -1.28 4.84
CA ALA A 98 7.14 -1.40 6.00
C ALA A 98 5.68 -1.36 5.52
N LEU A 99 4.91 -2.41 5.83
CA LEU A 99 3.55 -2.53 5.35
C LEU A 99 2.68 -3.21 6.41
N THR A 100 1.55 -2.61 6.73
CA THR A 100 0.61 -3.12 7.73
C THR A 100 -0.82 -2.93 7.26
N GLY A 101 -1.72 -3.84 7.66
CA GLY A 101 -3.16 -3.61 7.56
C GLY A 101 -3.65 -2.78 8.75
N SER A 102 -4.46 -1.76 8.49
CA SER A 102 -5.15 -0.97 9.53
C SER A 102 -6.66 -1.08 9.36
N ARG A 103 -7.38 -1.32 10.46
CA ARG A 103 -8.83 -1.51 10.51
C ARG A 103 -9.42 -0.51 11.49
N TYR A 104 -10.35 0.30 11.00
CA TYR A 104 -11.09 1.31 11.75
C TYR A 104 -12.52 0.84 11.97
N SER A 105 -12.91 0.75 13.23
CA SER A 105 -14.27 0.49 13.69
C SER A 105 -14.97 1.79 14.07
N SER A 106 -16.24 1.70 14.46
CA SER A 106 -16.96 2.86 15.00
C SER A 106 -16.24 3.40 16.24
N GLY A 107 -15.88 4.69 16.22
CA GLY A 107 -15.15 5.36 17.31
C GLY A 107 -13.63 5.34 17.18
N ASP A 108 -13.07 4.59 16.21
CA ASP A 108 -11.64 4.61 15.91
C ASP A 108 -11.25 5.91 15.19
N CYS A 109 -10.03 6.38 15.42
CA CYS A 109 -9.52 7.62 14.86
C CYS A 109 -8.01 7.61 14.66
N LEU A 110 -7.55 8.50 13.79
CA LEU A 110 -6.15 8.90 13.64
C LEU A 110 -6.14 10.43 13.53
N LEU A 111 -5.57 11.10 14.52
CA LEU A 111 -5.53 12.56 14.57
C LEU A 111 -4.54 13.13 13.55
N THR A 112 -4.56 14.44 13.35
CA THR A 112 -3.67 15.12 12.39
C THR A 112 -2.19 14.94 12.75
N HIS A 113 -1.38 14.53 11.77
CA HIS A 113 0.07 14.31 11.86
C HIS A 113 0.69 14.52 10.46
N ASP A 114 2.02 14.59 10.38
CA ASP A 114 2.79 14.88 9.15
C ASP A 114 3.61 13.69 8.63
N ASP A 115 3.33 12.47 9.12
CA ASP A 115 4.01 11.22 8.79
C ASP A 115 5.55 11.21 9.00
N LYS A 116 6.12 12.21 9.68
CA LYS A 116 7.54 12.20 10.03
C LYS A 116 7.81 11.25 11.19
N LEU A 117 8.86 10.46 11.02
CA LEU A 117 9.46 9.67 12.08
C LEU A 117 10.77 10.36 12.50
N GLU A 118 11.03 10.42 13.82
CA GLU A 118 12.28 10.95 14.39
C GLU A 118 13.46 9.98 14.27
#